data_AF-A0A292SLX1-F1
#
_entry.id   AF-A0A292SLX1-F1
#
_cell.length_a   1.000
_cell.length_b   1.000
_cell.length_c   1.000
_cell.angle_alpha   90.00
_cell.angle_beta   90.00
_cell.angle_gamma   90.00
#
_symmetry.space_group_name_H-M   'P 1'
#
loop_
_entity.id
_entity.type
_entity.pdbx_description
1 polymer ?
#
loop_
_entity_poly.entity_id
_entity_poly.type
_entity_poly.pdbx_seq_one_letter_code
_entity_poly.pdbx_strand_id
1 'polypeptide(L)'
;MISRITQSQVQPKTLKQNQQNNNKSSNPSFKGPVEMGTQVLNYLNTSPAVGACFVDFFSMVLPRTLVDFSRSADAGMETGFRESSGTINHAAAGVVGLGAGYLVSSAFNKSNGVKAHLLFANNETIDKLGSIVEAGKVNGKYDAKAYWTNFFNSIEGYNTTDGKNAWKTIDANTVEKLSDVMTKVPENTYKTPKATMAEALELVTGETGAGSTFRFKGTNIEGSAENLIDNAYAMRKTVVDRLAKINKDLKQGEVPKAVIEDLGELLKGIKNKKVATVVAGLAVPVGVGMSVQPLNRYLTKKRTGSDGFVGVEGREPDKTFGFKVLKTVLGLGIGSAMIATILKNPKELYTNIGSAGKEILSKLQYKGPVPTMNQFKFIYGMTIMSRIFAARDKNETRESVIKDTLGFANWLILGGFVSKLAAKAFDKNIVNYEKAEGKGLWDYITKSVEKTHEEILYPALKKLNISAMENGKKLPFRKLVGKVKEAAAQNTPNAEVAQKALSQLKYKNYAQLLGYVYSGVVLGWGIPKLNIAITKAVEGKKTAKADSASEKMKVAQNPVAQPLEPASKTFSAFGAYLN
;
A
#
# COMPACT_ATOMS: atom_id res chain seq x y z
N MET A 1 -81.45 -38.27 18.87
CA MET A 1 -80.50 -37.18 19.15
C MET A 1 -79.25 -37.81 19.72
N ILE A 2 -78.14 -37.63 19.01
CA ILE A 2 -77.15 -38.66 18.72
C ILE A 2 -75.78 -38.21 19.24
N SER A 3 -75.07 -39.13 19.91
CA SER A 3 -73.60 -39.21 20.06
C SER A 3 -72.91 -38.13 20.92
N ARG A 4 -71.78 -38.39 21.58
CA ARG A 4 -70.92 -39.58 21.70
C ARG A 4 -69.97 -39.37 22.87
N ILE A 5 -69.64 -40.49 23.49
CA ILE A 5 -68.68 -40.69 24.57
C ILE A 5 -67.24 -40.68 24.02
N THR A 6 -66.34 -40.24 24.88
CA THR A 6 -64.90 -40.04 24.74
C THR A 6 -64.08 -41.33 24.76
N GLN A 7 -62.94 -41.27 24.06
CA GLN A 7 -61.68 -42.02 24.23
C GLN A 7 -61.72 -43.54 23.91
N SER A 8 -60.76 -44.15 23.21
CA SER A 8 -59.33 -43.90 23.11
C SER A 8 -58.67 -44.60 21.90
N GLN A 9 -57.50 -44.06 21.49
CA GLN A 9 -56.31 -44.67 20.86
C GLN A 9 -56.39 -45.62 19.63
N VAL A 10 -55.63 -45.29 18.58
CA VAL A 10 -54.37 -45.94 18.10
C VAL A 10 -54.06 -45.44 16.65
N GLN A 11 -52.76 -45.31 16.34
CA GLN A 11 -52.05 -44.90 15.10
C GLN A 11 -52.45 -45.70 13.82
N PRO A 12 -51.94 -45.47 12.56
CA PRO A 12 -50.76 -44.68 12.14
C PRO A 12 -50.88 -43.85 10.84
N LYS A 13 -49.85 -43.02 10.61
CA LYS A 13 -49.52 -42.34 9.35
C LYS A 13 -49.05 -43.35 8.30
N THR A 14 -49.58 -43.26 7.07
CA THR A 14 -48.75 -43.21 5.84
C THR A 14 -49.52 -42.69 4.62
N LEU A 15 -48.89 -41.70 3.97
CA LEU A 15 -48.76 -41.46 2.53
C LEU A 15 -50.02 -41.17 1.68
N LYS A 16 -50.05 -39.96 1.11
CA LYS A 16 -50.04 -39.79 -0.36
C LYS A 16 -49.48 -38.42 -0.75
N GLN A 17 -48.66 -38.47 -1.80
CA GLN A 17 -47.92 -37.39 -2.43
C GLN A 17 -48.85 -36.27 -2.92
N ASN A 18 -48.37 -35.03 -2.86
CA ASN A 18 -48.78 -33.99 -3.81
C ASN A 18 -47.53 -33.32 -4.36
N GLN A 19 -47.35 -33.50 -5.67
CA GLN A 19 -46.51 -32.67 -6.51
C GLN A 19 -46.98 -31.21 -6.36
N GLN A 20 -46.08 -30.31 -5.95
CA GLN A 20 -46.32 -28.88 -6.02
C GLN A 20 -45.17 -28.19 -6.75
N ASN A 21 -45.56 -27.69 -7.93
CA ASN A 21 -44.94 -26.72 -8.82
C ASN A 21 -43.73 -25.92 -8.27
N ASN A 22 -42.65 -26.04 -9.05
CA ASN A 22 -41.55 -25.11 -9.14
C ASN A 22 -42.05 -23.71 -9.51
N ASN A 23 -42.08 -22.80 -8.54
CA ASN A 23 -41.89 -21.36 -8.73
C ASN A 23 -41.73 -20.69 -7.37
N LYS A 24 -40.54 -20.82 -6.77
CA LYS A 24 -40.07 -19.88 -5.76
C LYS A 24 -38.81 -19.22 -6.31
N SER A 25 -38.97 -17.97 -6.74
CA SER A 25 -37.88 -17.00 -6.76
C SER A 25 -37.38 -16.85 -5.33
N SER A 26 -36.42 -17.69 -4.95
CA SER A 26 -35.65 -17.52 -3.73
C SER A 26 -34.62 -16.43 -4.02
N ASN A 27 -34.89 -15.20 -3.58
CA ASN A 27 -33.82 -14.23 -3.39
C ASN A 27 -32.90 -14.78 -2.29
N PRO A 28 -31.68 -15.26 -2.58
CA PRO A 28 -30.84 -15.88 -1.57
C PRO A 28 -30.34 -14.78 -0.62
N SER A 29 -30.51 -14.97 0.69
CA SER A 29 -29.97 -14.05 1.69
C SER A 29 -28.45 -14.26 1.85
N PHE A 30 -27.64 -13.53 1.08
CA PHE A 30 -26.16 -13.54 1.15
C PHE A 30 -25.61 -12.78 2.38
N LYS A 31 -25.85 -13.29 3.59
CA LYS A 31 -25.45 -12.68 4.87
C LYS A 31 -24.34 -13.42 5.65
N GLY A 32 -23.64 -14.38 5.04
CA GLY A 32 -22.62 -15.14 5.74
C GLY A 32 -21.42 -14.28 6.20
N PRO A 33 -20.90 -14.48 7.43
CA PRO A 33 -19.73 -13.77 7.95
C PRO A 33 -18.47 -13.95 7.10
N VAL A 34 -18.34 -15.09 6.43
CA VAL A 34 -17.18 -15.44 5.59
C VAL A 34 -17.14 -14.58 4.32
N GLU A 35 -18.28 -14.35 3.68
CA GLU A 35 -18.39 -13.51 2.49
C GLU A 35 -18.14 -12.04 2.82
N MET A 36 -18.61 -11.58 3.98
CA MET A 36 -18.30 -10.23 4.47
C MET A 36 -16.81 -10.07 4.76
N GLY A 37 -16.20 -11.04 5.45
CA GLY A 37 -14.75 -11.05 5.69
C GLY A 37 -13.94 -11.03 4.40
N THR A 38 -14.32 -11.85 3.42
CA THR A 38 -13.66 -11.90 2.10
C THR A 38 -13.78 -10.56 1.36
N GLN A 39 -14.96 -9.92 1.41
CA GLN A 39 -15.15 -8.61 0.79
C GLN A 39 -14.26 -7.53 1.43
N VAL A 40 -14.14 -7.52 2.76
CA VAL A 40 -13.25 -6.58 3.46
C VAL A 40 -11.79 -6.84 3.07
N LEU A 41 -11.35 -8.10 3.08
CA LEU A 41 -9.98 -8.46 2.70
C LEU A 41 -9.66 -8.11 1.25
N ASN A 42 -10.62 -8.31 0.33
CA ASN A 42 -10.51 -7.86 -1.05
C ASN A 42 -10.33 -6.35 -1.12
N TYR A 43 -11.14 -5.57 -0.39
CA TYR A 43 -11.03 -4.10 -0.36
C TYR A 43 -9.66 -3.61 0.16
N LEU A 44 -9.13 -4.25 1.21
CA LEU A 44 -7.80 -3.91 1.73
C LEU A 44 -6.67 -4.27 0.74
N ASN A 45 -6.87 -5.30 -0.10
CA ASN A 45 -5.90 -5.71 -1.12
C ASN A 45 -5.95 -4.79 -2.36
N THR A 46 -7.16 -4.44 -2.83
CA THR A 46 -7.35 -3.58 -4.00
C THR A 46 -7.23 -2.09 -3.68
N SER A 47 -7.17 -1.71 -2.40
CA SER A 47 -6.81 -0.37 -1.94
C SER A 47 -5.56 -0.39 -1.07
N PRO A 48 -4.35 -0.51 -1.66
CA PRO A 48 -3.12 -0.77 -0.91
C PRO A 48 -2.80 0.27 0.18
N ALA A 49 -3.14 1.54 -0.05
CA ALA A 49 -2.94 2.59 0.96
C ALA A 49 -3.90 2.45 2.15
N VAL A 50 -5.18 2.14 1.90
CA VAL A 50 -6.16 1.90 2.96
C VAL A 50 -5.78 0.64 3.73
N GLY A 51 -5.38 -0.42 3.01
CA GLY A 51 -4.80 -1.62 3.59
C GLY A 51 -3.57 -1.32 4.45
N ALA A 52 -2.65 -0.50 3.97
CA ALA A 52 -1.47 -0.07 4.71
C ALA A 52 -1.87 0.69 5.99
N CYS A 53 -2.71 1.73 5.89
CA CYS A 53 -3.20 2.50 7.04
C CYS A 53 -3.98 1.64 8.04
N PHE A 54 -4.76 0.66 7.57
CA PHE A 54 -5.46 -0.29 8.43
C PHE A 54 -4.48 -1.14 9.24
N VAL A 55 -3.48 -1.74 8.57
CA VAL A 55 -2.44 -2.52 9.24
C VAL A 55 -1.64 -1.63 10.20
N ASP A 56 -1.25 -0.43 9.77
CA ASP A 56 -0.54 0.54 10.60
C ASP A 56 -1.32 0.84 11.88
N PHE A 57 -2.60 1.21 11.75
CA PHE A 57 -3.40 1.56 12.91
C PHE A 57 -3.60 0.38 13.87
N PHE A 58 -4.10 -0.76 13.36
CA PHE A 58 -4.51 -1.87 14.22
C PHE A 58 -3.38 -2.80 14.66
N SER A 59 -2.34 -2.94 13.83
CA SER A 59 -1.21 -3.83 14.13
C SER A 59 -0.04 -3.10 14.77
N MET A 60 0.03 -1.78 14.63
CA MET A 60 1.15 -0.98 15.11
C MET A 60 0.70 0.08 16.12
N VAL A 61 -0.06 1.10 15.69
CA VAL A 61 -0.40 2.28 16.49
C VAL A 61 -1.14 1.89 17.77
N LEU A 62 -2.26 1.17 17.65
CA LEU A 62 -3.12 0.84 18.77
C LEU A 62 -2.43 -0.05 19.81
N PRO A 63 -1.82 -1.21 19.45
CA PRO A 63 -1.14 -2.04 20.43
C PRO A 63 0.04 -1.33 21.10
N ARG A 64 0.85 -0.57 20.35
CA ARG A 64 1.98 0.19 20.91
C ARG A 64 1.52 1.23 21.92
N THR A 65 0.44 1.92 21.59
CA THR A 65 -0.18 2.91 22.48
C THR A 65 -0.62 2.25 23.79
N LEU A 66 -1.25 1.08 23.73
CA LEU A 66 -1.66 0.30 24.91
C LEU A 66 -0.46 -0.19 25.74
N VAL A 67 0.63 -0.62 25.09
CA VAL A 67 1.87 -0.99 25.81
C VAL A 67 2.49 0.22 26.49
N ASP A 68 2.56 1.38 25.83
CA ASP A 68 3.14 2.58 26.45
C ASP A 68 2.26 3.15 27.57
N PHE A 69 0.93 2.95 27.53
CA PHE A 69 0.06 3.22 28.67
C PHE A 69 0.42 2.41 29.92
N SER A 70 1.06 1.24 29.76
CA SER A 70 1.57 0.47 30.91
C SER A 70 2.84 1.06 31.54
N ARG A 71 3.45 2.08 30.92
CA ARG A 71 4.62 2.81 31.46
C ARG A 71 4.18 4.07 32.18
N SER A 72 3.27 4.84 31.58
CA SER A 72 2.53 5.94 32.21
C SER A 72 1.39 6.42 31.29
N ALA A 73 0.41 7.14 31.85
CA ALA A 73 -0.65 7.78 31.05
C ALA A 73 -0.07 8.74 30.00
N ASP A 74 0.97 9.48 30.37
CA ASP A 74 1.64 10.44 29.50
C ASP A 74 2.39 9.79 28.35
N ALA A 75 3.06 8.65 28.59
CA ALA A 75 3.75 7.89 27.55
C ALA A 75 2.76 7.30 26.54
N GLY A 76 1.64 6.75 27.02
CA GLY A 76 0.55 6.26 26.16
C GLY A 76 -0.05 7.37 25.30
N MET A 77 -0.38 8.53 25.89
CA MET A 77 -0.88 9.69 25.13
C MET A 77 0.14 10.23 24.12
N GLU A 78 1.41 10.34 24.50
CA GLU A 78 2.50 10.80 23.61
C GLU A 78 2.67 9.86 22.41
N THR A 79 2.66 8.54 22.64
CA THR A 79 2.73 7.54 21.56
C THR A 79 1.46 7.55 20.70
N GLY A 80 0.27 7.59 21.31
CA GLY A 80 -0.99 7.61 20.56
C GLY A 80 -1.09 8.80 19.61
N PHE A 81 -0.78 10.01 20.08
CA PHE A 81 -0.74 11.21 19.24
C PHE A 81 0.32 11.10 18.14
N ARG A 82 1.56 10.72 18.49
CA ARG A 82 2.68 10.61 17.55
C ARG A 82 2.46 9.61 16.42
N GLU A 83 1.88 8.45 16.74
CA GLU A 83 1.72 7.38 15.76
C GLU A 83 0.44 7.56 14.93
N SER A 84 -0.67 7.97 15.54
CA SER A 84 -1.94 8.19 14.80
C SER A 84 -1.88 9.39 13.85
N SER A 85 -1.19 10.48 14.24
CA SER A 85 -0.99 11.64 13.37
C SER A 85 -0.21 11.26 12.10
N GLY A 86 0.77 10.36 12.21
CA GLY A 86 1.47 9.76 11.07
C GLY A 86 0.52 9.03 10.14
N THR A 87 -0.32 8.12 10.66
CA THR A 87 -1.28 7.35 9.87
C THR A 87 -2.27 8.25 9.12
N ILE A 88 -2.83 9.25 9.80
CA ILE A 88 -3.79 10.20 9.20
C ILE A 88 -3.11 11.04 8.11
N ASN A 89 -1.93 11.57 8.40
CA ASN A 89 -1.16 12.38 7.47
C ASN A 89 -0.79 11.59 6.20
N HIS A 90 -0.36 10.34 6.35
CA HIS A 90 -0.06 9.47 5.22
C HIS A 90 -1.31 9.19 4.38
N ALA A 91 -2.46 8.92 5.00
CA ALA A 91 -3.72 8.70 4.30
C ALA A 91 -4.19 9.94 3.51
N ALA A 92 -3.97 11.14 4.05
CA ALA A 92 -4.38 12.40 3.45
C ALA A 92 -3.49 12.87 2.28
N ALA A 93 -2.29 12.32 2.13
CA ALA A 93 -1.29 12.81 1.16
C ALA A 93 -1.80 12.83 -0.28
N GLY A 94 -2.66 11.87 -0.68
CA GLY A 94 -3.26 11.85 -2.02
C GLY A 94 -4.24 13.01 -2.27
N VAL A 95 -5.05 13.38 -1.27
CA VAL A 95 -5.99 14.52 -1.36
C VAL A 95 -5.23 15.85 -1.38
N VAL A 96 -4.18 15.97 -0.56
CA VAL A 96 -3.30 17.14 -0.57
C VAL A 96 -2.61 17.30 -1.92
N GLY A 97 -2.12 16.19 -2.49
CA GLY A 97 -1.56 16.15 -3.84
C GLY A 97 -2.54 16.61 -4.93
N LEU A 98 -3.80 16.21 -4.82
CA LEU A 98 -4.86 16.67 -5.71
C LEU A 98 -5.08 18.18 -5.65
N GLY A 99 -5.17 18.74 -4.43
CA GLY A 99 -5.31 20.18 -4.23
C GLY A 99 -4.11 20.96 -4.76
N ALA A 100 -2.89 20.51 -4.44
CA ALA A 100 -1.66 21.09 -4.96
C ALA A 100 -1.61 21.02 -6.50
N GLY A 101 -2.00 19.88 -7.08
CA GLY A 101 -2.06 19.67 -8.52
C GLY A 101 -3.01 20.65 -9.20
N TYR A 102 -4.20 20.86 -8.62
CA TYR A 102 -5.16 21.85 -9.09
C TYR A 102 -4.54 23.26 -9.13
N LEU A 103 -3.89 23.68 -8.04
CA LEU A 103 -3.27 25.00 -7.93
C LEU A 103 -2.15 25.20 -8.97
N VAL A 104 -1.15 24.30 -9.02
CA VAL A 104 0.01 24.45 -9.91
C VAL A 104 -0.34 24.33 -11.39
N SER A 105 -1.46 23.66 -11.69
CA SER A 105 -1.93 23.44 -13.06
C SER A 105 -3.01 24.44 -13.49
N SER A 106 -3.52 25.31 -12.61
CA SER A 106 -4.71 26.13 -12.89
C SER A 106 -4.59 26.99 -14.15
N ALA A 107 -3.51 27.76 -14.28
CA ALA A 107 -3.27 28.59 -15.48
C ALA A 107 -3.11 27.75 -16.75
N PHE A 108 -2.36 26.64 -16.67
CA PHE A 108 -2.14 25.72 -17.77
C PHE A 108 -3.44 25.04 -18.22
N ASN A 109 -4.29 24.64 -17.26
CA ASN A 109 -5.60 24.05 -17.52
C ASN A 109 -6.49 25.04 -18.26
N LYS A 110 -6.54 26.30 -17.80
CA LYS A 110 -7.33 27.36 -18.43
C LYS A 110 -6.86 27.66 -19.86
N SER A 111 -5.56 27.77 -20.09
CA SER A 111 -5.01 28.08 -21.42
C SER A 111 -5.24 26.94 -22.41
N ASN A 112 -5.11 25.69 -21.95
CA ASN A 112 -5.18 24.52 -22.83
C ASN A 112 -6.57 23.89 -22.93
N GLY A 113 -7.50 24.25 -22.05
CA GLY A 113 -8.85 23.68 -21.97
C GLY A 113 -8.90 22.31 -21.29
N VAL A 114 -7.84 21.88 -20.61
CA VAL A 114 -7.70 20.53 -20.05
C VAL A 114 -7.69 20.54 -18.53
N LYS A 115 -7.75 19.35 -17.90
CA LYS A 115 -7.57 19.18 -16.44
C LYS A 115 -6.36 18.30 -16.14
N ALA A 116 -5.16 18.83 -16.36
CA ALA A 116 -3.90 18.09 -16.16
C ALA A 116 -3.74 17.52 -14.75
N HIS A 117 -4.31 18.18 -13.74
CA HIS A 117 -4.28 17.70 -12.35
C HIS A 117 -5.04 16.39 -12.12
N LEU A 118 -5.99 16.02 -13.00
CA LEU A 118 -6.78 14.78 -12.91
C LEU A 118 -6.19 13.61 -13.73
N LEU A 119 -5.10 13.82 -14.47
CA LEU A 119 -4.43 12.75 -15.21
C LEU A 119 -3.43 11.99 -14.33
N PHE A 120 -3.76 10.87 -13.71
CA PHE A 120 -2.85 10.21 -12.74
C PHE A 120 -1.75 9.32 -13.36
N ALA A 121 -1.16 9.77 -14.46
CA ALA A 121 -0.11 9.08 -15.18
C ALA A 121 1.26 9.69 -14.89
N ASN A 122 2.29 8.84 -14.81
CA ASN A 122 3.68 9.29 -14.75
C ASN A 122 4.18 9.71 -16.16
N ASN A 123 5.35 10.35 -16.23
CA ASN A 123 5.88 10.88 -17.49
C ASN A 123 5.98 9.81 -18.60
N GLU A 124 6.51 8.62 -18.28
CA GLU A 124 6.66 7.52 -19.25
C GLU A 124 5.29 7.02 -19.75
N THR A 125 4.30 6.92 -18.86
CA THR A 125 2.93 6.54 -19.23
C THR A 125 2.28 7.61 -20.09
N ILE A 126 2.51 8.90 -19.80
CA ILE A 126 2.02 10.02 -20.62
C ILE A 126 2.58 9.92 -22.03
N ASP A 127 3.88 9.67 -22.17
CA ASP A 127 4.54 9.53 -23.48
C ASP A 127 4.00 8.31 -24.23
N LYS A 128 3.84 7.17 -23.55
CA LYS A 128 3.28 5.97 -24.17
C LYS A 128 1.83 6.18 -24.61
N LEU A 129 0.99 6.77 -23.78
CA LEU A 129 -0.39 7.08 -24.14
C LEU A 129 -0.47 8.13 -25.26
N GLY A 130 0.45 9.10 -25.29
CA GLY A 130 0.62 10.03 -26.40
C GLY A 130 0.91 9.32 -27.72
N SER A 131 1.80 8.33 -27.73
CA SER A 131 2.06 7.50 -28.92
C SER A 131 0.83 6.69 -29.37
N ILE A 132 -0.04 6.28 -28.43
CA ILE A 132 -1.28 5.57 -28.74
C ILE A 132 -2.33 6.53 -29.33
N VAL A 133 -2.36 7.79 -28.88
CA VAL A 133 -3.17 8.85 -29.51
C VAL A 133 -2.76 9.04 -30.97
N GLU A 134 -1.45 9.12 -31.24
CA GLU A 134 -0.92 9.25 -32.60
C GLU A 134 -1.25 8.03 -33.48
N ALA A 135 -1.00 6.82 -32.98
CA ALA A 135 -1.31 5.58 -33.71
C ALA A 135 -2.82 5.36 -33.92
N GLY A 136 -3.66 5.97 -33.09
CA GLY A 136 -5.13 5.91 -33.18
C GLY A 136 -5.75 6.91 -34.16
N LYS A 137 -4.94 7.64 -34.95
CA LYS A 137 -5.47 8.55 -35.97
C LYS A 137 -5.94 7.78 -37.21
N VAL A 138 -7.12 8.11 -37.71
CA VAL A 138 -7.69 7.63 -38.98
C VAL A 138 -7.83 8.82 -39.92
N ASN A 139 -7.20 8.78 -41.10
CA ASN A 139 -7.12 9.90 -42.04
C ASN A 139 -6.59 11.19 -41.38
N GLY A 140 -5.57 11.05 -40.52
CA GLY A 140 -4.96 12.16 -39.77
C GLY A 140 -5.78 12.70 -38.60
N LYS A 141 -7.00 12.19 -38.38
CA LYS A 141 -7.94 12.67 -37.36
C LYS A 141 -8.05 11.68 -36.21
N TYR A 142 -8.29 12.19 -35.01
CA TYR A 142 -8.47 11.34 -33.83
C TYR A 142 -9.69 10.42 -33.98
N ASP A 143 -9.52 9.12 -33.73
CA ASP A 143 -10.60 8.14 -33.69
C ASP A 143 -10.65 7.41 -32.34
N ALA A 144 -11.84 7.38 -31.74
CA ALA A 144 -12.04 6.84 -30.40
C ALA A 144 -11.89 5.30 -30.36
N LYS A 145 -12.45 4.59 -31.35
CA LYS A 145 -12.42 3.13 -31.37
C LYS A 145 -11.01 2.64 -31.68
N ALA A 146 -10.32 3.28 -32.63
CA ALA A 146 -8.92 2.99 -32.94
C ALA A 146 -8.00 3.26 -31.74
N TYR A 147 -8.20 4.35 -31.01
CA TYR A 147 -7.47 4.63 -29.77
C TYR A 147 -7.61 3.50 -28.74
N TRP A 148 -8.85 3.07 -28.46
CA TRP A 148 -9.11 2.01 -27.48
C TRP A 148 -8.57 0.66 -27.92
N THR A 149 -8.77 0.29 -29.20
CA THR A 149 -8.20 -0.92 -29.79
C THR A 149 -6.69 -0.94 -29.64
N ASN A 150 -6.01 0.16 -29.99
CA ASN A 150 -4.57 0.28 -29.86
C ASN A 150 -4.11 0.22 -28.40
N PHE A 151 -4.84 0.85 -27.48
CA PHE A 151 -4.55 0.78 -26.05
C PHE A 151 -4.61 -0.67 -25.53
N PHE A 152 -5.72 -1.38 -25.73
CA PHE A 152 -5.87 -2.75 -25.23
C PHE A 152 -4.91 -3.74 -25.92
N ASN A 153 -4.60 -3.52 -27.20
CA ASN A 153 -3.57 -4.28 -27.90
C ASN A 153 -2.15 -4.01 -27.37
N SER A 154 -1.92 -2.85 -26.74
CA SER A 154 -0.60 -2.45 -26.25
C SER A 154 -0.27 -2.91 -24.83
N ILE A 155 -1.23 -3.52 -24.12
CA ILE A 155 -1.05 -3.98 -22.74
C ILE A 155 -1.07 -5.51 -22.63
N GLU A 156 -0.43 -6.03 -21.58
CA GLU A 156 -0.41 -7.45 -21.22
C GLU A 156 -0.35 -7.62 -19.70
N GLY A 157 -0.98 -8.68 -19.19
CA GLY A 157 -1.14 -8.95 -17.76
C GLY A 157 -0.26 -10.11 -17.27
N TYR A 158 0.30 -10.00 -16.07
CA TYR A 158 1.19 -11.02 -15.48
C TYR A 158 0.40 -12.13 -14.76
N ASN A 159 0.44 -13.35 -15.30
CA ASN A 159 -0.17 -14.54 -14.71
C ASN A 159 0.62 -15.80 -15.08
N THR A 160 1.10 -16.55 -14.08
CA THR A 160 1.97 -17.71 -14.28
C THR A 160 1.27 -19.06 -14.10
N THR A 161 -0.06 -19.06 -13.89
CA THR A 161 -0.81 -20.26 -13.44
C THR A 161 -0.88 -21.38 -14.48
N ASP A 162 -0.85 -21.05 -15.77
CA ASP A 162 -0.88 -22.00 -16.88
C ASP A 162 0.53 -22.44 -17.35
N GLY A 163 1.59 -21.93 -16.71
CA GLY A 163 2.98 -22.37 -16.92
C GLY A 163 3.60 -22.05 -18.28
N LYS A 164 2.91 -21.30 -19.16
CA LYS A 164 3.40 -20.88 -20.48
C LYS A 164 3.35 -19.36 -20.57
N ASN A 165 4.46 -18.66 -20.84
CA ASN A 165 4.55 -17.19 -20.98
C ASN A 165 3.78 -16.40 -19.90
N ALA A 166 4.45 -15.86 -18.88
CA ALA A 166 3.76 -15.13 -17.81
C ALA A 166 2.97 -13.91 -18.28
N TRP A 167 3.32 -13.31 -19.40
CA TRP A 167 2.63 -12.11 -19.90
C TRP A 167 1.53 -12.51 -20.89
N LYS A 168 0.27 -12.28 -20.47
CA LYS A 168 -0.94 -12.62 -21.18
C LYS A 168 -1.47 -11.42 -21.96
N THR A 169 -1.61 -11.59 -23.25
CA THR A 169 -2.28 -10.63 -24.13
C THR A 169 -3.79 -10.78 -24.03
N ILE A 170 -4.52 -9.76 -24.47
CA ILE A 170 -5.97 -9.80 -24.63
C ILE A 170 -6.28 -10.24 -26.07
N ASP A 171 -7.18 -11.19 -26.24
CA ASP A 171 -7.67 -11.71 -27.51
C ASP A 171 -8.43 -10.64 -28.29
N ALA A 172 -8.34 -10.69 -29.62
CA ALA A 172 -8.93 -9.69 -30.50
C ALA A 172 -10.45 -9.47 -30.27
N ASN A 173 -11.21 -10.54 -30.03
CA ASN A 173 -12.65 -10.45 -29.74
C ASN A 173 -12.95 -9.70 -28.44
N THR A 174 -12.09 -9.84 -27.43
CA THR A 174 -12.24 -9.15 -26.15
C THR A 174 -11.75 -7.71 -26.26
N VAL A 175 -10.69 -7.44 -27.04
CA VAL A 175 -10.26 -6.08 -27.39
C VAL A 175 -11.37 -5.31 -28.10
N GLU A 176 -12.08 -5.94 -29.04
CA GLU A 176 -13.20 -5.32 -29.74
C GLU A 176 -14.34 -4.95 -28.77
N LYS A 177 -14.77 -5.91 -27.93
CA LYS A 177 -15.80 -5.67 -26.91
C LYS A 177 -15.40 -4.55 -25.95
N LEU A 178 -14.16 -4.58 -25.46
CA LEU A 178 -13.62 -3.56 -24.57
C LEU A 178 -13.63 -2.18 -25.23
N SER A 179 -13.22 -2.11 -26.50
CA SER A 179 -13.20 -0.86 -27.26
C SER A 179 -14.60 -0.29 -27.46
N ASP A 180 -15.59 -1.14 -27.72
CA ASP A 180 -16.99 -0.73 -27.80
C ASP A 180 -17.54 -0.25 -26.45
N VAL A 181 -17.23 -0.96 -25.35
CA VAL A 181 -17.62 -0.56 -23.99
C VAL A 181 -17.06 0.81 -23.66
N MET A 182 -15.77 1.04 -23.94
CA MET A 182 -15.09 2.29 -23.61
C MET A 182 -15.52 3.47 -24.50
N THR A 183 -15.97 3.20 -25.73
CA THR A 183 -16.43 4.24 -26.67
C THR A 183 -17.84 4.75 -26.35
N LYS A 184 -18.69 3.92 -25.70
CA LYS A 184 -20.07 4.28 -25.33
C LYS A 184 -20.19 5.16 -24.09
N VAL A 185 -19.08 5.46 -23.43
CA VAL A 185 -19.08 6.16 -22.15
C VAL A 185 -19.16 7.68 -22.35
N PRO A 186 -20.13 8.38 -21.72
CA PRO A 186 -20.17 9.84 -21.76
C PRO A 186 -18.93 10.44 -21.08
N GLU A 187 -18.23 11.31 -21.79
CA GLU A 187 -16.94 11.90 -21.40
C GLU A 187 -17.08 13.13 -20.50
N ASN A 188 -17.87 13.00 -19.44
CA ASN A 188 -18.13 14.13 -18.54
C ASN A 188 -17.05 14.28 -17.46
N THR A 189 -16.17 13.28 -17.31
CA THR A 189 -15.16 13.26 -16.25
C THR A 189 -13.82 12.74 -16.76
N TYR A 190 -12.76 12.93 -15.96
CA TYR A 190 -11.41 12.39 -16.23
C TYR A 190 -11.19 11.00 -15.61
N LYS A 191 -12.24 10.39 -15.04
CA LYS A 191 -12.16 9.08 -14.41
C LYS A 191 -13.15 8.15 -15.09
N THR A 192 -12.77 6.90 -15.30
CA THR A 192 -13.68 5.92 -15.89
C THR A 192 -14.89 5.75 -14.97
N PRO A 193 -16.13 5.81 -15.48
CA PRO A 193 -17.31 5.53 -14.67
C PRO A 193 -17.25 4.14 -14.04
N LYS A 194 -17.71 4.02 -12.80
CA LYS A 194 -17.56 2.81 -11.99
C LYS A 194 -18.11 1.54 -12.67
N ALA A 195 -19.23 1.66 -13.39
CA ALA A 195 -19.83 0.54 -14.11
C ALA A 195 -18.97 0.08 -15.29
N THR A 196 -18.50 1.03 -16.11
CA THR A 196 -17.58 0.75 -17.23
C THR A 196 -16.27 0.16 -16.76
N MET A 197 -15.66 0.72 -15.71
CA MET A 197 -14.43 0.18 -15.14
C MET A 197 -14.65 -1.26 -14.64
N ALA A 198 -15.77 -1.53 -13.98
CA ALA A 198 -16.10 -2.87 -13.50
C ALA A 198 -16.20 -3.89 -14.63
N GLU A 199 -16.91 -3.54 -15.70
CA GLU A 199 -17.07 -4.39 -16.89
C GLU A 199 -15.74 -4.59 -17.61
N ALA A 200 -14.93 -3.54 -17.77
CA ALA A 200 -13.61 -3.64 -18.37
C ALA A 200 -12.68 -4.55 -17.56
N LEU A 201 -12.66 -4.41 -16.22
CA LEU A 201 -11.87 -5.26 -15.34
C LEU A 201 -12.35 -6.71 -15.34
N GLU A 202 -13.66 -6.96 -15.40
CA GLU A 202 -14.22 -8.31 -15.53
C GLU A 202 -13.71 -8.99 -16.82
N LEU A 203 -13.81 -8.30 -17.96
CA LEU A 203 -13.38 -8.82 -19.25
C LEU A 203 -11.86 -9.06 -19.29
N VAL A 204 -11.07 -8.06 -18.91
CA VAL A 204 -9.60 -8.11 -18.95
C VAL A 204 -9.07 -9.16 -17.97
N THR A 205 -9.53 -9.15 -16.72
CA THR A 205 -9.05 -10.07 -15.69
C THR A 205 -9.61 -11.47 -15.88
N GLY A 206 -10.86 -11.59 -16.33
CA GLY A 206 -11.45 -12.89 -16.63
C GLY A 206 -10.70 -13.62 -17.73
N GLU A 207 -10.14 -12.90 -18.70
CA GLU A 207 -9.33 -13.45 -19.79
C GLU A 207 -7.89 -13.73 -19.41
N THR A 208 -7.19 -12.71 -18.91
CA THR A 208 -5.76 -12.79 -18.63
C THR A 208 -5.45 -13.49 -17.32
N GLY A 209 -6.42 -13.54 -16.39
CA GLY A 209 -6.23 -13.93 -15.00
C GLY A 209 -5.29 -13.00 -14.23
N ALA A 210 -5.07 -11.79 -14.74
CA ALA A 210 -4.26 -10.73 -14.15
C ALA A 210 -5.13 -9.48 -13.98
N GLY A 211 -4.87 -8.70 -12.93
CA GLY A 211 -5.55 -7.47 -12.59
C GLY A 211 -4.66 -6.50 -11.82
N SER A 212 -3.78 -7.00 -10.94
CA SER A 212 -2.87 -6.17 -10.15
C SER A 212 -1.61 -5.75 -10.93
N THR A 213 -1.19 -6.57 -11.89
CA THR A 213 0.08 -6.39 -12.61
C THR A 213 -0.13 -6.49 -14.11
N PHE A 214 -0.08 -5.33 -14.77
CA PHE A 214 -0.03 -5.13 -16.21
C PHE A 214 1.18 -4.31 -16.58
N ARG A 215 1.58 -4.42 -17.85
CA ARG A 215 2.55 -3.52 -18.47
C ARG A 215 2.15 -3.16 -19.89
N PHE A 216 2.75 -2.10 -20.41
CA PHE A 216 2.77 -1.89 -21.85
C PHE A 216 3.80 -2.83 -22.50
N LYS A 217 3.38 -3.57 -23.53
CA LYS A 217 4.19 -4.54 -24.27
C LYS A 217 5.53 -3.94 -24.69
N GLY A 218 6.61 -4.69 -24.43
CA GLY A 218 7.98 -4.28 -24.78
C GLY A 218 8.54 -3.13 -23.93
N THR A 219 7.90 -2.79 -22.81
CA THR A 219 8.36 -1.71 -21.91
C THR A 219 8.35 -2.17 -20.45
N ASN A 220 8.97 -1.37 -19.58
CA ASN A 220 8.92 -1.54 -18.12
C ASN A 220 7.86 -0.62 -17.46
N ILE A 221 6.91 -0.11 -18.23
CA ILE A 221 5.85 0.77 -17.74
C ILE A 221 4.73 -0.11 -17.19
N GLU A 222 4.64 -0.19 -15.85
CA GLU A 222 3.75 -1.10 -15.13
C GLU A 222 2.65 -0.38 -14.32
N GLY A 223 1.52 -1.06 -14.15
CA GLY A 223 0.41 -0.65 -13.29
C GLY A 223 -0.63 -1.76 -13.15
N SER A 224 -1.66 -1.56 -12.32
CA SER A 224 -2.84 -2.43 -12.35
C SER A 224 -3.65 -2.16 -13.63
N ALA A 225 -4.50 -3.12 -14.02
CA ALA A 225 -5.43 -2.93 -15.13
C ALA A 225 -6.27 -1.66 -14.93
N GLU A 226 -6.81 -1.45 -13.72
CA GLU A 226 -7.61 -0.27 -13.37
C GLU A 226 -6.82 1.02 -13.60
N ASN A 227 -5.59 1.09 -13.12
CA ASN A 227 -4.76 2.29 -13.25
C ASN A 227 -4.41 2.60 -14.71
N LEU A 228 -4.09 1.58 -15.52
CA LEU A 228 -3.78 1.80 -16.93
C LEU A 228 -5.03 2.23 -17.73
N ILE A 229 -6.19 1.61 -17.45
CA ILE A 229 -7.46 1.97 -18.08
C ILE A 229 -7.87 3.41 -17.70
N ASP A 230 -7.80 3.77 -16.42
CA ASP A 230 -8.12 5.13 -15.96
C ASP A 230 -7.17 6.16 -16.58
N ASN A 231 -5.87 5.83 -16.70
CA ASN A 231 -4.91 6.73 -17.33
C ASN A 231 -5.18 6.91 -18.83
N ALA A 232 -5.52 5.83 -19.55
CA ALA A 232 -5.92 5.90 -20.95
C ALA A 232 -7.21 6.73 -21.12
N TYR A 233 -8.20 6.52 -20.25
CA TYR A 233 -9.45 7.27 -20.25
C TYR A 233 -9.21 8.77 -20.02
N ALA A 234 -8.41 9.11 -19.01
CA ALA A 234 -8.02 10.48 -18.71
C ALA A 234 -7.21 11.13 -19.84
N MET A 235 -6.33 10.39 -20.51
CA MET A 235 -5.59 10.89 -21.67
C MET A 235 -6.52 11.18 -22.85
N ARG A 236 -7.42 10.26 -23.17
CA ARG A 236 -8.45 10.46 -24.19
C ARG A 236 -9.30 11.69 -23.87
N LYS A 237 -9.74 11.84 -22.62
CA LYS A 237 -10.51 13.01 -22.19
C LYS A 237 -9.71 14.32 -22.36
N THR A 238 -8.42 14.30 -22.05
CA THR A 238 -7.50 15.43 -22.27
C THR A 238 -7.45 15.83 -23.75
N VAL A 239 -7.34 14.84 -24.64
CA VAL A 239 -7.33 15.01 -26.09
C VAL A 239 -8.65 15.62 -26.59
N VAL A 240 -9.79 15.07 -26.16
CA VAL A 240 -11.12 15.57 -26.56
C VAL A 240 -11.35 16.99 -26.06
N ASP A 241 -10.98 17.29 -24.80
CA ASP A 241 -11.08 18.64 -24.25
C ASP A 241 -10.18 19.64 -25.00
N ARG A 242 -8.95 19.25 -25.35
CA ARG A 242 -8.06 20.09 -26.15
C ARG A 242 -8.65 20.38 -27.52
N LEU A 243 -9.20 19.38 -28.18
CA LEU A 243 -9.83 19.51 -29.49
C LEU A 243 -11.07 20.42 -29.44
N ALA A 244 -11.92 20.29 -28.43
CA ALA A 244 -13.06 21.18 -28.21
C ALA A 244 -12.62 22.63 -27.92
N LYS A 245 -11.47 22.82 -27.28
CA LYS A 245 -10.89 24.15 -27.05
C LYS A 245 -10.40 24.80 -28.36
N ILE A 246 -9.82 24.01 -29.26
CA ILE A 246 -9.30 24.47 -30.55
C ILE A 246 -10.43 24.67 -31.55
N ASN A 247 -11.44 23.81 -31.55
CA ASN A 247 -12.56 23.85 -32.47
C ASN A 247 -13.85 24.20 -31.73
N LYS A 248 -14.24 25.48 -31.81
CA LYS A 248 -15.39 26.06 -31.08
C LYS A 248 -16.76 25.56 -31.58
N ASP A 249 -16.82 24.94 -32.75
CA ASP A 249 -18.07 24.46 -33.36
C ASP A 249 -18.44 23.02 -32.95
N LEU A 250 -17.59 22.36 -32.17
CA LEU A 250 -17.83 21.00 -31.67
C LEU A 250 -18.89 20.98 -30.57
N LYS A 251 -19.95 20.20 -30.78
CA LYS A 251 -20.96 19.96 -29.75
C LYS A 251 -20.48 18.91 -28.76
N GLN A 252 -20.99 18.98 -27.53
CA GLN A 252 -20.69 18.03 -26.47
C GLN A 252 -21.12 16.61 -26.89
N GLY A 253 -20.16 15.67 -26.95
CA GLY A 253 -20.40 14.27 -27.35
C GLY A 253 -20.03 13.92 -28.80
N GLU A 254 -19.67 14.90 -29.62
CA GLU A 254 -19.10 14.65 -30.96
C GLU A 254 -17.60 14.32 -30.84
N VAL A 255 -17.14 13.31 -31.59
CA VAL A 255 -15.70 13.03 -31.73
C VAL A 255 -15.11 14.04 -32.74
N PRO A 256 -14.14 14.87 -32.34
CA PRO A 256 -13.57 15.89 -33.22
C PRO A 256 -12.92 15.28 -34.45
N LYS A 257 -13.39 15.66 -35.64
CA LYS A 257 -12.72 15.39 -36.93
C LYS A 257 -11.55 16.36 -37.18
N ALA A 258 -10.79 16.69 -36.14
CA ALA A 258 -9.72 17.69 -36.17
C ALA A 258 -8.36 17.10 -35.77
N VAL A 259 -7.28 17.79 -36.15
CA VAL A 259 -5.89 17.40 -35.91
C VAL A 259 -5.40 18.06 -34.62
N ILE A 260 -4.63 17.32 -33.80
CA ILE A 260 -3.90 17.89 -32.66
C ILE A 260 -2.45 18.08 -33.10
N GLU A 261 -2.14 19.24 -33.66
CA GLU A 261 -0.79 19.56 -34.14
C GLU A 261 0.19 19.80 -32.98
N ASP A 262 -0.32 20.25 -31.83
CA ASP A 262 0.46 20.65 -30.67
C ASP A 262 0.54 19.56 -29.57
N LEU A 263 0.24 18.30 -29.90
CA LEU A 263 0.17 17.22 -28.90
C LEU A 263 1.48 17.13 -28.09
N GLY A 264 2.64 17.20 -28.76
CA GLY A 264 3.94 17.14 -28.08
C GLY A 264 4.14 18.26 -27.05
N GLU A 265 3.72 19.50 -27.37
CA GLU A 265 3.82 20.63 -26.45
C GLU A 265 2.84 20.50 -25.28
N LEU A 266 1.61 20.08 -25.55
CA LEU A 266 0.60 19.78 -24.53
C LEU A 266 1.12 18.74 -23.54
N LEU A 267 1.63 17.61 -24.02
CA LEU A 267 2.15 16.52 -23.18
C LEU A 267 3.36 16.99 -22.37
N LYS A 268 4.28 17.77 -22.96
CA LYS A 268 5.40 18.38 -22.23
C LYS A 268 4.92 19.29 -21.10
N GLY A 269 3.92 20.14 -21.36
CA GLY A 269 3.30 20.99 -20.36
C GLY A 269 2.67 20.21 -19.22
N ILE A 270 1.91 19.15 -19.53
CA ILE A 270 1.32 18.24 -18.55
C ILE A 270 2.40 17.61 -17.66
N LYS A 271 3.45 17.03 -18.26
CA LYS A 271 4.58 16.40 -17.52
C LYS A 271 5.24 17.38 -16.55
N ASN A 272 5.48 18.62 -16.97
CA ASN A 272 6.04 19.65 -16.09
C ASN A 272 5.12 19.93 -14.88
N LYS A 273 3.80 20.00 -15.10
CA LYS A 273 2.83 20.18 -14.01
C LYS A 273 2.77 18.96 -13.08
N LYS A 274 3.02 17.75 -13.57
CA LYS A 274 3.14 16.56 -12.71
C LYS A 274 4.31 16.62 -11.77
N VAL A 275 5.48 17.03 -12.25
CA VAL A 275 6.66 17.23 -11.38
C VAL A 275 6.36 18.31 -10.34
N ALA A 276 5.78 19.45 -10.75
CA ALA A 276 5.38 20.50 -9.81
C ALA A 276 4.35 20.02 -8.77
N THR A 277 3.42 19.16 -9.17
CA THR A 277 2.40 18.56 -8.27
C THR A 277 3.05 17.66 -7.23
N VAL A 278 4.08 16.89 -7.59
CA VAL A 278 4.83 16.07 -6.62
C VAL A 278 5.48 16.96 -5.56
N VAL A 279 6.20 17.99 -5.99
CA VAL A 279 6.92 18.90 -5.07
C VAL A 279 5.94 19.61 -4.15
N ALA A 280 4.92 20.27 -4.68
CA ALA A 280 3.95 21.02 -3.88
C ALA A 280 3.06 20.10 -3.02
N GLY A 281 2.63 18.97 -3.59
CA GLY A 281 1.72 18.03 -2.93
C GLY A 281 2.37 17.26 -1.78
N LEU A 282 3.66 16.95 -1.87
CA LEU A 282 4.39 16.28 -0.80
C LEU A 282 4.96 17.24 0.25
N ALA A 283 5.13 18.53 -0.06
CA ALA A 283 5.65 19.52 0.89
C ALA A 283 4.84 19.55 2.19
N VAL A 284 3.51 19.51 2.09
CA VAL A 284 2.62 19.56 3.27
C VAL A 284 2.68 18.26 4.08
N PRO A 285 2.45 17.05 3.52
CA PRO A 285 2.54 15.82 4.31
C PRO A 285 3.93 15.59 4.89
N VAL A 286 5.00 15.92 4.16
CA VAL A 286 6.36 15.83 4.69
C VAL A 286 6.56 16.85 5.82
N GLY A 287 6.15 18.10 5.65
CA GLY A 287 6.24 19.12 6.70
C GLY A 287 5.46 18.75 7.97
N VAL A 288 4.25 18.21 7.81
CA VAL A 288 3.45 17.69 8.95
C VAL A 288 4.19 16.54 9.60
N GLY A 289 4.59 15.51 8.85
CA GLY A 289 5.30 14.34 9.40
C GLY A 289 6.58 14.72 10.14
N MET A 290 7.36 15.65 9.58
CA MET A 290 8.59 16.14 10.20
C MET A 290 8.33 17.00 11.45
N SER A 291 7.18 17.65 11.57
CA SER A 291 6.86 18.52 12.73
C SER A 291 6.21 17.78 13.90
N VAL A 292 5.66 16.57 13.68
CA VAL A 292 5.00 15.79 14.74
C VAL A 292 5.90 15.61 15.96
N GLN A 293 7.15 15.17 15.81
CA GLN A 293 8.03 14.92 16.97
C GLN A 293 8.40 16.21 17.73
N PRO A 294 8.82 17.31 17.06
CA PRO A 294 9.00 18.60 17.73
C PRO A 294 7.75 19.10 18.47
N LEU A 295 6.56 19.03 17.85
CA LEU A 295 5.30 19.46 18.47
C LEU A 295 4.95 18.59 19.67
N ASN A 296 5.12 17.29 19.55
CA ASN A 296 4.85 16.33 20.61
C ASN A 296 5.75 16.57 21.84
N ARG A 297 7.03 16.88 21.62
CA ARG A 297 7.96 17.30 22.68
C ARG A 297 7.51 18.60 23.35
N TYR A 298 7.10 19.60 22.56
CA TYR A 298 6.61 20.87 23.09
C TYR A 298 5.36 20.69 23.97
N LEU A 299 4.37 19.93 23.50
CA LEU A 299 3.15 19.62 24.25
C LEU A 299 3.45 18.85 25.54
N THR A 300 4.37 17.89 25.46
CA THR A 300 4.82 17.10 26.62
C THR A 300 5.50 17.97 27.67
N LYS A 301 6.40 18.87 27.25
CA LYS A 301 7.03 19.83 28.16
C LYS A 301 6.00 20.73 28.83
N LYS A 302 5.01 21.21 28.07
CA LYS A 302 3.92 22.02 28.60
C LYS A 302 3.07 21.27 29.64
N ARG A 303 2.84 19.96 29.44
CA ARG A 303 2.03 19.12 30.35
C ARG A 303 2.79 18.67 31.59
N THR A 304 4.06 18.29 31.43
CA THR A 304 4.85 17.59 32.46
C THR A 304 5.88 18.49 33.15
N GLY A 305 6.16 19.68 32.61
CA GLY A 305 7.25 20.55 33.06
C GLY A 305 8.65 20.04 32.69
N SER A 306 8.79 18.82 32.18
CA SER A 306 10.07 18.20 31.85
C SER A 306 10.39 18.27 30.36
N ASP A 307 11.65 18.56 30.04
CA ASP A 307 12.20 18.45 28.68
C ASP A 307 12.82 17.06 28.43
N GLY A 308 12.79 16.18 29.44
CA GLY A 308 13.31 14.81 29.40
C GLY A 308 12.47 13.85 28.56
N PHE A 309 13.04 12.71 28.19
CA PHE A 309 12.31 11.64 27.52
C PHE A 309 11.27 11.01 28.45
N VAL A 310 10.01 10.88 28.00
CA VAL A 310 8.91 10.40 28.86
C VAL A 310 9.03 8.93 29.20
N GLY A 311 8.50 8.57 30.38
CA GLY A 311 8.53 7.20 30.90
C GLY A 311 9.91 6.80 31.44
N VAL A 312 10.78 7.78 31.72
CA VAL A 312 12.00 7.62 32.53
C VAL A 312 12.14 8.85 33.42
N GLU A 313 12.14 8.68 34.75
CA GLU A 313 12.16 9.78 35.71
C GLU A 313 13.50 10.52 35.75
N GLY A 314 13.46 11.83 36.01
CA GLY A 314 14.63 12.66 36.35
C GLY A 314 15.64 12.95 35.23
N ARG A 315 15.28 12.73 33.96
CA ARG A 315 16.26 12.83 32.86
C ARG A 315 16.27 14.19 32.17
N GLU A 316 17.47 14.75 31.95
CA GLU A 316 17.67 15.94 31.12
C GLU A 316 18.10 15.60 29.67
N PRO A 317 17.83 16.49 28.70
CA PRO A 317 18.34 16.36 27.34
C PRO A 317 19.87 16.35 27.26
N ASP A 318 20.43 15.47 26.43
CA ASP A 318 21.87 15.46 26.09
C ASP A 318 22.14 16.59 25.08
N LYS A 319 22.87 17.62 25.53
CA LYS A 319 23.22 18.81 24.70
C LYS A 319 24.63 18.73 24.11
N THR A 320 25.36 17.63 24.33
CA THR A 320 26.76 17.49 23.92
C THR A 320 26.91 17.57 22.40
N PHE A 321 28.04 18.12 21.94
CA PHE A 321 28.36 18.16 20.50
C PHE A 321 28.38 16.76 19.89
N GLY A 322 29.00 15.80 20.59
CA GLY A 322 29.06 14.40 20.15
C GLY A 322 27.68 13.77 19.94
N PHE A 323 26.70 14.06 20.81
CA PHE A 323 25.33 13.59 20.61
C PHE A 323 24.63 14.26 19.43
N LYS A 324 24.82 15.58 19.23
CA LYS A 324 24.28 16.28 18.06
C LYS A 324 24.81 15.69 16.74
N VAL A 325 26.12 15.39 16.68
CA VAL A 325 26.73 14.72 15.53
C VAL A 325 26.14 13.32 15.34
N LEU A 326 26.08 12.52 16.41
CA LEU A 326 25.55 11.16 16.37
C LEU A 326 24.13 11.11 15.79
N LYS A 327 23.19 11.89 16.33
CA LYS A 327 21.80 11.88 15.85
C LYS A 327 21.67 12.40 14.41
N THR A 328 22.54 13.33 14.00
CA THR A 328 22.57 13.84 12.62
C THR A 328 23.02 12.75 11.66
N VAL A 329 24.12 12.08 11.97
CA VAL A 329 24.65 10.97 11.14
C VAL A 329 23.64 9.82 11.08
N LEU A 330 23.07 9.42 12.22
CA LEU A 330 22.07 8.35 12.26
C LEU A 330 20.80 8.72 11.50
N GLY A 331 20.28 9.94 11.67
CA GLY A 331 19.08 10.39 10.98
C GLY A 331 19.28 10.43 9.47
N LEU A 332 20.41 10.97 8.99
CA LEU A 332 20.77 10.97 7.57
C LEU A 332 20.95 9.55 7.03
N GLY A 333 21.69 8.69 7.75
CA GLY A 333 21.95 7.32 7.34
C GLY A 333 20.67 6.49 7.22
N ILE A 334 19.82 6.50 8.25
CA ILE A 334 18.58 5.72 8.27
C ILE A 334 17.55 6.28 7.29
N GLY A 335 17.34 7.61 7.30
CA GLY A 335 16.38 8.23 6.41
C GLY A 335 16.76 8.08 4.93
N SER A 336 18.05 8.21 4.59
CA SER A 336 18.53 7.95 3.23
C SER A 336 18.36 6.47 2.85
N ALA A 337 18.64 5.53 3.75
CA ALA A 337 18.42 4.10 3.49
C ALA A 337 16.93 3.79 3.21
N MET A 338 16.00 4.42 3.93
CA MET A 338 14.55 4.29 3.68
C MET A 338 14.14 4.87 2.33
N ILE A 339 14.63 6.07 1.99
CA ILE A 339 14.38 6.70 0.68
C ILE A 339 14.98 5.86 -0.46
N ALA A 340 16.13 5.23 -0.24
CA ALA A 340 16.77 4.36 -1.22
C ALA A 340 15.91 3.14 -1.61
N THR A 341 14.96 2.72 -0.76
CA THR A 341 13.99 1.65 -1.09
C THR A 341 12.95 2.02 -2.17
N ILE A 342 12.96 3.28 -2.63
CA ILE A 342 12.13 3.77 -3.74
C ILE A 342 12.87 3.61 -5.09
N LEU A 343 14.21 3.62 -5.05
CA LEU A 343 15.08 3.54 -6.23
C LEU A 343 15.18 2.11 -6.74
N LYS A 344 15.30 1.96 -8.06
CA LYS A 344 15.69 0.67 -8.66
C LYS A 344 17.11 0.27 -8.26
N ASN A 345 18.02 1.25 -8.20
CA ASN A 345 19.40 1.05 -7.78
C ASN A 345 19.71 1.93 -6.55
N PRO A 346 19.56 1.39 -5.33
CA PRO A 346 19.77 2.14 -4.09
C PRO A 346 21.13 2.83 -3.97
N LYS A 347 22.18 2.30 -4.64
CA LYS A 347 23.53 2.87 -4.61
C LYS A 347 23.60 4.26 -5.24
N GLU A 348 22.73 4.56 -6.21
CA GLU A 348 22.71 5.85 -6.90
C GLU A 348 22.43 7.03 -5.98
N LEU A 349 21.74 6.80 -4.86
CA LEU A 349 21.52 7.85 -3.87
C LEU A 349 22.84 8.40 -3.31
N TYR A 350 23.89 7.56 -3.25
CA TYR A 350 25.18 7.88 -2.67
C TYR A 350 26.25 8.16 -3.74
N THR A 351 26.07 7.69 -4.98
CA THR A 351 27.04 7.86 -6.07
C THR A 351 26.63 8.87 -7.12
N ASN A 352 25.33 9.10 -7.34
CA ASN A 352 24.81 10.05 -8.33
C ASN A 352 23.45 10.62 -7.91
N ILE A 353 23.49 11.58 -6.98
CA ILE A 353 22.29 12.17 -6.37
C ILE A 353 21.34 12.82 -7.39
N GLY A 354 21.87 13.34 -8.50
CA GLY A 354 21.05 13.94 -9.56
C GLY A 354 20.17 12.92 -10.29
N SER A 355 20.73 11.75 -10.61
CA SER A 355 19.97 10.64 -11.19
C SER A 355 18.94 10.07 -10.22
N ALA A 356 19.36 9.82 -8.97
CA ALA A 356 18.48 9.35 -7.90
C ALA A 356 17.31 10.33 -7.65
N GLY A 357 17.59 11.63 -7.63
CA GLY A 357 16.57 12.67 -7.45
C GLY A 357 15.51 12.65 -8.56
N LYS A 358 15.93 12.50 -9.83
CA LYS A 358 14.99 12.37 -10.96
C LYS A 358 14.14 11.10 -10.86
N GLU A 359 14.75 9.96 -10.51
CA GLU A 359 14.02 8.71 -10.33
C GLU A 359 13.02 8.82 -9.17
N ILE A 360 13.43 9.35 -8.02
CA ILE A 360 12.55 9.58 -6.86
C ILE A 360 11.35 10.44 -7.27
N LEU A 361 11.58 11.58 -7.93
CA LEU A 361 10.49 12.44 -8.39
C LEU A 361 9.52 11.71 -9.34
N SER A 362 10.04 10.90 -10.26
CA SER A 362 9.23 10.07 -11.16
C SER A 362 8.40 9.03 -10.40
N LYS A 363 9.02 8.32 -9.44
CA LYS A 363 8.37 7.28 -8.61
C LYS A 363 7.35 7.84 -7.62
N LEU A 364 7.45 9.13 -7.29
CA LEU A 364 6.54 9.86 -6.40
C LEU A 364 5.38 10.55 -7.12
N GLN A 365 5.29 10.47 -8.46
CA GLN A 365 4.14 10.97 -9.21
C GLN A 365 2.84 10.29 -8.75
N TYR A 366 1.80 11.09 -8.55
CA TYR A 366 0.49 10.62 -8.07
C TYR A 366 -0.16 9.72 -9.11
N LYS A 367 -0.56 8.52 -8.66
CA LYS A 367 -1.31 7.53 -9.46
C LYS A 367 -2.80 7.47 -9.13
N GLY A 368 -3.29 8.38 -8.30
CA GLY A 368 -4.69 8.51 -7.92
C GLY A 368 -4.89 9.50 -6.77
N PRO A 369 -6.15 9.65 -6.29
CA PRO A 369 -6.46 10.40 -5.05
C PRO A 369 -5.94 9.72 -3.79
N VAL A 370 -5.51 8.47 -3.92
CA VAL A 370 -4.96 7.64 -2.85
C VAL A 370 -3.43 7.62 -3.00
N PRO A 371 -2.66 7.80 -1.92
CA PRO A 371 -1.21 7.85 -2.01
C PRO A 371 -0.62 6.51 -2.45
N THR A 372 0.48 6.56 -3.21
CA THR A 372 1.21 5.38 -3.66
C THR A 372 2.13 4.85 -2.56
N MET A 373 2.48 3.56 -2.62
CA MET A 373 3.42 2.97 -1.65
C MET A 373 4.77 3.71 -1.60
N ASN A 374 5.25 4.24 -2.73
CA ASN A 374 6.48 5.04 -2.76
C ASN A 374 6.32 6.39 -2.04
N GLN A 375 5.15 7.02 -2.16
CA GLN A 375 4.84 8.23 -1.40
C GLN A 375 4.79 7.93 0.11
N PHE A 376 4.20 6.81 0.54
CA PHE A 376 4.27 6.35 1.93
C PHE A 376 5.72 6.17 2.39
N LYS A 377 6.54 5.42 1.64
CA LYS A 377 7.95 5.19 1.97
C LYS A 377 8.71 6.50 2.12
N PHE A 378 8.47 7.48 1.24
CA PHE A 378 9.13 8.77 1.27
C PHE A 378 8.69 9.61 2.48
N ILE A 379 7.39 9.81 2.67
CA ILE A 379 6.86 10.61 3.79
C ILE A 379 7.25 9.98 5.12
N TYR A 380 7.14 8.65 5.24
CA TYR A 380 7.49 7.96 6.47
C TYR A 380 9.01 7.98 6.71
N GLY A 381 9.84 7.79 5.68
CA GLY A 381 11.29 7.93 5.77
C GLY A 381 11.72 9.32 6.25
N MET A 382 11.10 10.39 5.72
CA MET A 382 11.34 11.76 6.18
C MET A 382 10.86 12.00 7.61
N THR A 383 9.74 11.40 7.99
CA THR A 383 9.20 11.45 9.36
C THR A 383 10.17 10.80 10.35
N ILE A 384 10.69 9.63 10.02
CA ILE A 384 11.66 8.90 10.86
C ILE A 384 12.97 9.66 10.97
N MET A 385 13.49 10.18 9.85
CA MET A 385 14.67 11.04 9.85
C MET A 385 14.49 12.22 10.82
N SER A 386 13.34 12.93 10.75
CA SER A 386 13.05 14.04 11.64
C SER A 386 12.92 13.62 13.11
N ARG A 387 12.29 12.47 13.40
CA ARG A 387 12.20 11.93 14.77
C ARG A 387 13.58 11.75 15.39
N ILE A 388 14.52 11.19 14.63
CA ILE A 388 15.90 10.99 15.08
C ILE A 388 16.61 12.32 15.31
N PHE A 389 16.45 13.30 14.41
CA PHE A 389 17.01 14.65 14.60
C PHE A 389 16.43 15.36 15.83
N ALA A 390 15.15 15.14 16.11
CA ALA A 390 14.44 15.71 17.24
C ALA A 390 14.67 14.96 18.57
N ALA A 391 15.42 13.84 18.59
CA ALA A 391 15.69 13.09 19.81
C ALA A 391 16.45 13.93 20.86
N ARG A 392 16.05 13.76 22.13
CA ARG A 392 16.56 14.45 23.33
C ARG A 392 17.83 13.80 23.88
N ASP A 393 17.95 12.48 23.78
CA ASP A 393 19.08 11.72 24.34
C ASP A 393 19.36 10.42 23.56
N LYS A 394 20.46 9.73 23.89
CA LYS A 394 20.88 8.47 23.24
C LYS A 394 19.87 7.32 23.36
N ASN A 395 19.04 7.30 24.41
CA ASN A 395 18.01 6.28 24.57
C ASN A 395 16.78 6.58 23.71
N GLU A 396 16.33 7.84 23.63
CA GLU A 396 15.26 8.23 22.70
C GLU A 396 15.71 8.02 21.25
N THR A 397 16.98 8.30 20.93
CA THR A 397 17.56 7.96 19.64
C THR A 397 17.51 6.44 19.40
N ARG A 398 17.98 5.62 20.35
CA ARG A 398 17.93 4.16 20.21
C ARG A 398 16.49 3.65 20.04
N GLU A 399 15.56 4.13 20.85
CA GLU A 399 14.17 3.73 20.79
C GLU A 399 13.57 4.12 19.44
N SER A 400 13.77 5.35 18.98
CA SER A 400 13.32 5.81 17.67
C SER A 400 13.92 4.94 16.57
N VAL A 401 15.24 4.71 16.59
CA VAL A 401 15.93 3.88 15.59
C VAL A 401 15.35 2.45 15.56
N ILE A 402 15.30 1.75 16.69
CA ILE A 402 14.82 0.35 16.72
C ILE A 402 13.35 0.29 16.34
N LYS A 403 12.51 1.14 16.93
CA LYS A 403 11.06 1.13 16.73
C LYS A 403 10.67 1.53 15.30
N ASP A 404 11.28 2.59 14.77
CA ASP A 404 10.94 3.14 13.47
C ASP A 404 11.54 2.32 12.32
N THR A 405 12.78 1.83 12.44
CA THR A 405 13.38 1.00 11.39
C THR A 405 12.70 -0.37 11.28
N LEU A 406 12.45 -1.04 12.40
CA LEU A 406 11.73 -2.30 12.41
C LEU A 406 10.24 -2.09 12.08
N GLY A 407 9.68 -0.94 12.46
CA GLY A 407 8.35 -0.49 12.03
C GLY A 407 8.24 -0.42 10.50
N PHE A 408 9.10 0.37 9.88
CA PHE A 408 9.18 0.54 8.43
C PHE A 408 9.42 -0.79 7.71
N ALA A 409 10.43 -1.56 8.13
CA ALA A 409 10.77 -2.83 7.49
C ALA A 409 9.64 -3.85 7.65
N ASN A 410 9.05 -3.98 8.83
CA ASN A 410 8.02 -4.99 9.01
C ASN A 410 6.70 -4.61 8.32
N TRP A 411 6.29 -3.34 8.40
CA TRP A 411 5.04 -2.87 7.81
C TRP A 411 5.07 -2.85 6.28
N LEU A 412 6.17 -2.36 5.68
CA LEU A 412 6.24 -2.15 4.23
C LEU A 412 6.95 -3.29 3.48
N ILE A 413 7.52 -4.27 4.20
CA ILE A 413 8.31 -5.36 3.60
C ILE A 413 7.87 -6.74 4.18
N LEU A 414 8.05 -6.99 5.48
CA LEU A 414 7.95 -8.36 6.03
C LEU A 414 6.54 -8.95 6.09
N GLY A 415 5.51 -8.13 6.37
CA GLY A 415 4.11 -8.64 6.41
C GLY A 415 3.67 -9.27 5.08
N GLY A 416 4.06 -8.66 3.96
CA GLY A 416 3.83 -9.22 2.63
C GLY A 416 4.61 -10.50 2.36
N PHE A 417 5.77 -10.69 2.98
CA PHE A 417 6.54 -11.92 2.83
C PHE A 417 5.85 -13.10 3.51
N VAL A 418 5.32 -12.90 4.71
CA VAL A 418 4.56 -13.94 5.41
C VAL A 418 3.31 -14.33 4.63
N SER A 419 2.57 -13.34 4.10
CA SER A 419 1.40 -13.59 3.25
C SER A 419 1.79 -14.40 2.01
N LYS A 420 2.88 -14.05 1.30
CA LYS A 420 3.40 -14.80 0.14
C LYS A 420 3.76 -16.24 0.47
N LEU A 421 4.47 -16.46 1.57
CA LEU A 421 4.88 -17.80 1.98
C LEU A 421 3.70 -18.67 2.39
N ALA A 422 2.75 -18.10 3.14
CA ALA A 422 1.51 -18.78 3.49
C ALA A 422 0.68 -19.11 2.24
N ALA A 423 0.56 -18.15 1.31
CA ALA A 423 -0.13 -18.36 0.05
C ALA A 423 0.49 -19.52 -0.76
N LYS A 424 1.82 -19.57 -0.86
CA LYS A 424 2.56 -20.67 -1.48
C LYS A 424 2.23 -22.03 -0.85
N ALA A 425 2.21 -22.07 0.48
CA ALA A 425 2.02 -23.29 1.24
C ALA A 425 0.59 -23.83 1.10
N PHE A 426 -0.41 -22.95 1.01
CA PHE A 426 -1.80 -23.35 0.82
C PHE A 426 -2.14 -23.71 -0.62
N ASP A 427 -1.79 -22.85 -1.59
CA ASP A 427 -1.96 -23.14 -3.02
C ASP A 427 -1.01 -22.29 -3.87
N LYS A 428 -0.03 -22.92 -4.51
CA LYS A 428 0.91 -22.27 -5.43
C LYS A 428 0.26 -21.43 -6.54
N ASN A 429 -0.98 -21.73 -6.93
CA ASN A 429 -1.68 -21.04 -8.02
C ASN A 429 -2.27 -19.68 -7.61
N ILE A 430 -2.28 -19.34 -6.32
CA ILE A 430 -2.68 -18.01 -5.84
C ILE A 430 -1.47 -17.05 -5.75
N VAL A 431 -0.31 -17.48 -6.25
CA VAL A 431 0.89 -16.66 -6.37
C VAL A 431 1.43 -16.76 -7.80
N ASN A 432 1.65 -15.61 -8.42
CA ASN A 432 2.38 -15.50 -9.67
C ASN A 432 3.89 -15.52 -9.39
N TYR A 433 4.61 -16.45 -10.00
CA TYR A 433 6.06 -16.59 -9.90
C TYR A 433 6.60 -17.43 -11.05
N GLU A 434 7.48 -16.86 -11.88
CA GLU A 434 8.16 -17.64 -12.91
C GLU A 434 9.36 -18.38 -12.33
N LYS A 435 9.42 -19.70 -12.53
CA LYS A 435 10.55 -20.53 -12.06
C LYS A 435 11.90 -20.16 -12.70
N ALA A 436 11.88 -19.50 -13.86
CA ALA A 436 13.08 -18.96 -14.51
C ALA A 436 13.68 -17.75 -13.76
N GLU A 437 12.93 -17.14 -12.83
CA GLU A 437 13.35 -15.94 -12.09
C GLU A 437 14.28 -16.25 -10.88
N GLY A 438 14.74 -17.48 -10.67
CA GLY A 438 15.84 -17.79 -9.74
C GLY A 438 15.68 -19.06 -8.90
N LYS A 439 16.73 -19.42 -8.15
CA LYS A 439 16.74 -20.56 -7.21
C LYS A 439 16.84 -20.05 -5.77
N GLY A 440 15.72 -20.08 -5.03
CA GLY A 440 15.76 -19.89 -3.58
C GLY A 440 14.56 -19.19 -2.97
N LEU A 441 14.51 -19.20 -1.64
CA LEU A 441 13.46 -18.54 -0.86
C LEU A 441 13.45 -17.02 -1.06
N TRP A 442 14.63 -16.41 -1.20
CA TRP A 442 14.74 -14.95 -1.33
C TRP A 442 14.25 -14.43 -2.68
N ASP A 443 14.65 -15.07 -3.78
CA ASP A 443 14.12 -14.74 -5.12
C ASP A 443 12.60 -14.92 -5.16
N TYR A 444 12.10 -16.00 -4.56
CA TYR A 444 10.66 -16.23 -4.45
C TYR A 444 9.96 -15.07 -3.73
N ILE A 445 10.42 -14.70 -2.54
CA ILE A 445 9.78 -13.66 -1.72
C ILE A 445 9.80 -12.29 -2.43
N THR A 446 10.89 -11.95 -3.10
CA THR A 446 11.08 -10.64 -3.74
C THR A 446 10.42 -10.51 -5.10
N LYS A 447 10.38 -11.58 -5.90
CA LYS A 447 9.87 -11.53 -7.28
C LYS A 447 8.45 -12.06 -7.44
N SER A 448 7.97 -12.90 -6.53
CA SER A 448 6.59 -13.37 -6.59
C SER A 448 5.57 -12.27 -6.32
N VAL A 449 4.39 -12.39 -6.91
CA VAL A 449 3.26 -11.48 -6.72
C VAL A 449 2.05 -12.31 -6.32
N GLU A 450 1.47 -12.03 -5.14
CA GLU A 450 0.24 -12.72 -4.74
C GLU A 450 -0.92 -12.25 -5.61
N LYS A 451 -1.77 -13.20 -6.01
CA LYS A 451 -3.03 -12.86 -6.67
C LYS A 451 -3.97 -12.15 -5.70
N THR A 452 -4.69 -11.19 -6.25
CA THR A 452 -5.87 -10.57 -5.65
C THR A 452 -7.05 -11.54 -5.66
N HIS A 453 -8.07 -11.25 -4.86
CA HIS A 453 -9.30 -12.05 -4.89
C HIS A 453 -10.02 -11.94 -6.24
N GLU A 454 -9.92 -10.79 -6.92
CA GLU A 454 -10.49 -10.59 -8.25
C GLU A 454 -9.76 -11.43 -9.32
N GLU A 455 -8.43 -11.58 -9.25
CA GLU A 455 -7.64 -12.45 -10.13
C GLU A 455 -7.89 -13.94 -9.93
N ILE A 456 -8.49 -14.33 -8.80
CA ILE A 456 -8.98 -15.69 -8.55
C ILE A 456 -10.43 -15.83 -9.07
N LEU A 457 -11.28 -14.85 -8.76
CA LEU A 457 -12.72 -14.95 -8.98
C LEU A 457 -13.12 -14.70 -10.44
N TYR A 458 -12.64 -13.65 -11.09
CA TYR A 458 -13.10 -13.31 -12.45
C TYR A 458 -12.79 -14.37 -13.51
N PRO A 459 -11.62 -15.06 -13.50
CA PRO A 459 -11.39 -16.19 -14.40
C PRO A 459 -12.37 -17.35 -14.17
N ALA A 460 -12.77 -17.59 -12.91
CA ALA A 460 -13.78 -18.59 -12.60
C ALA A 460 -15.16 -18.15 -13.10
N LEU A 461 -15.56 -16.89 -12.89
CA LEU A 461 -16.81 -16.35 -13.41
C LEU A 461 -16.90 -16.49 -14.93
N LYS A 462 -15.83 -16.16 -15.67
CA LYS A 462 -15.76 -16.33 -17.12
C LYS A 462 -16.00 -17.79 -17.53
N LYS A 463 -15.33 -18.75 -16.87
CA LYS A 463 -15.52 -20.19 -17.14
C LYS A 463 -16.92 -20.70 -16.81
N LEU A 464 -17.55 -20.11 -15.81
CA LEU A 464 -18.90 -20.47 -15.34
C LEU A 464 -20.01 -19.73 -16.10
N ASN A 465 -19.66 -18.83 -17.04
CA ASN A 465 -20.59 -17.91 -17.71
C ASN A 465 -21.45 -17.09 -16.72
N ILE A 466 -20.88 -16.70 -15.58
CA ILE A 466 -21.55 -15.84 -14.59
C ILE A 466 -21.12 -14.40 -14.84
N SER A 467 -22.06 -13.54 -15.22
CA SER A 467 -21.74 -12.11 -15.36
C SER A 467 -21.55 -11.45 -13.99
N ALA A 468 -20.54 -10.59 -13.90
CA ALA A 468 -20.32 -9.73 -12.73
C ALA A 468 -21.20 -8.47 -12.73
N MET A 469 -22.01 -8.28 -13.78
CA MET A 469 -22.92 -7.16 -13.97
C MET A 469 -24.38 -7.62 -13.86
N GLU A 470 -25.22 -6.81 -13.25
CA GLU A 470 -26.67 -7.00 -13.20
C GLU A 470 -27.35 -5.64 -13.38
N ASN A 471 -28.22 -5.50 -14.39
CA ASN A 471 -28.92 -4.25 -14.72
C ASN A 471 -27.97 -3.03 -14.87
N GLY A 472 -26.83 -3.21 -15.54
CA GLY A 472 -25.82 -2.16 -15.74
C GLY A 472 -25.06 -1.75 -14.48
N LYS A 473 -25.18 -2.50 -13.38
CA LYS A 473 -24.47 -2.25 -12.11
C LYS A 473 -23.55 -3.42 -11.76
N LYS A 474 -22.34 -3.10 -11.27
CA LYS A 474 -21.41 -4.09 -10.71
C LYS A 474 -22.05 -4.77 -9.51
N LEU A 475 -22.07 -6.09 -9.50
CA LEU A 475 -22.45 -6.86 -8.33
C LEU A 475 -21.38 -6.71 -7.24
N PRO A 476 -21.76 -6.51 -5.97
CA PRO A 476 -20.81 -6.56 -4.86
C PRO A 476 -20.04 -7.89 -4.86
N PHE A 477 -18.74 -7.84 -4.51
CA PHE A 477 -17.87 -9.02 -4.51
C PHE A 477 -18.48 -10.22 -3.77
N ARG A 478 -19.12 -9.98 -2.61
CA ARG A 478 -19.84 -11.04 -1.86
C ARG A 478 -20.94 -11.75 -2.66
N LYS A 479 -21.68 -11.04 -3.52
CA LYS A 479 -22.74 -11.62 -4.34
C LYS A 479 -22.13 -12.50 -5.43
N LEU A 480 -21.00 -12.10 -6.01
CA LEU A 480 -20.27 -12.90 -6.99
C LEU A 480 -19.78 -14.21 -6.39
N VAL A 481 -19.17 -14.15 -5.20
CA VAL A 481 -18.79 -15.36 -4.44
C VAL A 481 -20.01 -16.22 -4.16
N GLY A 482 -21.14 -15.61 -3.80
CA GLY A 482 -22.42 -16.29 -3.63
C GLY A 482 -22.87 -17.07 -4.86
N LYS A 483 -22.86 -16.45 -6.04
CA LYS A 483 -23.19 -17.11 -7.32
C LYS A 483 -22.24 -18.28 -7.64
N VAL A 484 -20.95 -18.14 -7.32
CA VAL A 484 -19.99 -19.25 -7.48
C VAL A 484 -20.28 -20.39 -6.49
N LYS A 485 -20.69 -20.11 -5.25
CA LYS A 485 -21.13 -21.14 -4.30
C LYS A 485 -22.35 -21.91 -4.79
N GLU A 486 -23.30 -21.22 -5.40
CA GLU A 486 -24.47 -21.86 -6.01
C GLU A 486 -24.04 -22.79 -7.15
N ALA A 487 -23.13 -22.35 -8.02
CA ALA A 487 -22.57 -23.20 -9.08
C ALA A 487 -21.78 -24.40 -8.52
N ALA A 488 -21.08 -24.24 -7.39
CA ALA A 488 -20.34 -25.31 -6.73
C ALA A 488 -21.24 -26.40 -6.10
N ALA A 489 -22.49 -26.07 -5.79
CA ALA A 489 -23.47 -26.99 -5.22
C ALA A 489 -24.21 -27.82 -6.28
N GLN A 490 -24.05 -27.49 -7.56
CA GLN A 490 -24.62 -28.25 -8.68
C GLN A 490 -23.71 -29.44 -9.01
N ASN A 491 -24.25 -30.60 -9.39
CA ASN A 491 -23.44 -31.75 -9.86
C ASN A 491 -23.10 -31.62 -11.36
N THR A 492 -22.27 -30.64 -11.71
CA THR A 492 -21.85 -30.39 -13.10
C THR A 492 -20.32 -30.28 -13.19
N PRO A 493 -19.70 -30.40 -14.39
CA PRO A 493 -18.27 -30.10 -14.57
C PRO A 493 -17.89 -28.68 -14.11
N ASN A 494 -18.84 -27.75 -14.13
CA ASN A 494 -18.69 -26.39 -13.61
C ASN A 494 -18.53 -26.33 -12.08
N ALA A 495 -18.97 -27.37 -11.36
CA ALA A 495 -18.84 -27.46 -9.91
C ALA A 495 -17.37 -27.53 -9.47
N GLU A 496 -16.52 -28.27 -10.19
CA GLU A 496 -15.10 -28.39 -9.85
C GLU A 496 -14.38 -27.04 -10.00
N VAL A 497 -14.67 -26.31 -11.08
CA VAL A 497 -14.14 -24.95 -11.30
C VAL A 497 -14.56 -24.02 -10.17
N ALA A 498 -15.83 -24.06 -9.78
CA ALA A 498 -16.37 -23.25 -8.70
C ALA A 498 -15.77 -23.62 -7.33
N GLN A 499 -15.69 -24.91 -7.00
CA GLN A 499 -15.09 -25.40 -5.75
C GLN A 499 -13.60 -25.04 -5.63
N LYS A 500 -12.86 -25.13 -6.73
CA LYS A 500 -11.45 -24.73 -6.78
C LYS A 500 -11.30 -23.23 -6.51
N ALA A 501 -12.10 -22.39 -7.18
CA ALA A 501 -12.07 -20.94 -6.97
C ALA A 501 -12.39 -20.56 -5.51
N LEU A 502 -13.41 -21.20 -4.91
CA LEU A 502 -13.78 -20.97 -3.51
C LEU A 502 -12.68 -21.39 -2.53
N SER A 503 -12.02 -22.52 -2.80
CA SER A 503 -10.88 -22.98 -2.00
C SER A 503 -9.71 -22.00 -2.08
N GLN A 504 -9.41 -21.50 -3.28
CA GLN A 504 -8.36 -20.50 -3.50
C GLN A 504 -8.68 -19.18 -2.79
N LEU A 505 -9.92 -18.70 -2.83
CA LEU A 505 -10.35 -17.51 -2.08
C LEU A 505 -10.19 -17.71 -0.57
N LYS A 506 -10.54 -18.89 -0.05
CA LYS A 506 -10.36 -19.24 1.36
C LYS A 506 -8.87 -19.22 1.76
N TYR A 507 -8.01 -19.83 0.96
CA TYR A 507 -6.57 -19.83 1.20
C TYR A 507 -5.96 -18.44 1.10
N LYS A 508 -6.42 -17.63 0.15
CA LYS A 508 -6.01 -16.22 0.04
C LYS A 508 -6.40 -15.42 1.28
N ASN A 509 -7.62 -15.61 1.81
CA ASN A 509 -8.05 -14.99 3.06
C ASN A 509 -7.12 -15.37 4.23
N TYR A 510 -6.78 -16.66 4.36
CA TYR A 510 -5.89 -17.12 5.43
C TYR A 510 -4.47 -16.56 5.28
N ALA A 511 -3.91 -16.56 4.08
CA ALA A 511 -2.59 -16.00 3.82
C ALA A 511 -2.51 -14.51 4.21
N GLN A 512 -3.50 -13.71 3.78
CA GLN A 512 -3.56 -12.29 4.10
C GLN A 512 -3.76 -12.05 5.61
N LEU A 513 -4.64 -12.82 6.27
CA LEU A 513 -4.84 -12.74 7.72
C LEU A 513 -3.57 -13.11 8.50
N LEU A 514 -2.84 -14.15 8.07
CA LEU A 514 -1.57 -14.53 8.70
C LEU A 514 -0.52 -13.42 8.58
N GLY A 515 -0.44 -12.75 7.43
CA GLY A 515 0.41 -11.57 7.25
C GLY A 515 0.05 -10.43 8.22
N TYR A 516 -1.24 -10.19 8.45
CA TYR A 516 -1.73 -9.19 9.40
C TYR A 516 -1.49 -9.59 10.86
N VAL A 517 -1.76 -10.84 11.23
CA VAL A 517 -1.51 -11.37 12.58
C VAL A 517 -0.02 -11.32 12.91
N TYR A 518 0.83 -11.76 11.99
CA TYR A 518 2.28 -11.64 12.13
C TYR A 518 2.69 -10.19 12.34
N SER A 519 2.14 -9.27 11.53
CA SER A 519 2.41 -7.85 11.69
C SER A 519 1.98 -7.34 13.06
N GLY A 520 0.80 -7.72 13.56
CA GLY A 520 0.31 -7.33 14.89
C GLY A 520 1.18 -7.86 16.04
N VAL A 521 1.58 -9.13 15.97
CA VAL A 521 2.43 -9.76 16.99
C VAL A 521 3.83 -9.14 17.01
N VAL A 522 4.46 -8.97 15.84
CA VAL A 522 5.82 -8.43 15.76
C VAL A 522 5.83 -6.91 15.99
N LEU A 523 4.98 -6.13 15.32
CA LEU A 523 4.97 -4.67 15.41
C LEU A 523 4.35 -4.15 16.69
N GLY A 524 3.24 -4.75 17.09
CA GLY A 524 2.39 -4.27 18.16
C GLY A 524 2.86 -4.73 19.54
N TRP A 525 3.46 -5.91 19.62
CA TRP A 525 3.83 -6.54 20.90
C TRP A 525 5.33 -6.83 21.02
N GLY A 526 5.93 -7.46 20.01
CA GLY A 526 7.33 -7.89 20.03
C GLY A 526 8.33 -6.73 20.12
N ILE A 527 8.27 -5.79 19.16
CA ILE A 527 9.18 -4.63 19.12
C ILE A 527 9.08 -3.76 20.39
N PRO A 528 7.88 -3.40 20.89
CA PRO A 528 7.77 -2.63 22.13
C PRO A 528 8.38 -3.35 23.34
N LYS A 529 8.12 -4.65 23.50
CA LYS A 529 8.70 -5.45 24.59
C LYS A 529 10.22 -5.56 24.48
N LEU A 530 10.75 -5.76 23.28
CA LEU A 530 12.19 -5.75 23.05
C LEU A 530 12.81 -4.40 23.45
N ASN A 531 12.18 -3.29 23.07
CA ASN A 531 12.66 -1.96 23.45
C ASN A 531 12.64 -1.73 24.97
N ILE A 532 11.58 -2.16 25.65
CA ILE A 532 11.49 -2.13 27.12
C ILE A 532 12.60 -2.97 27.75
N ALA A 533 12.82 -4.20 27.26
CA ALA A 533 13.84 -5.10 27.79
C ALA A 533 15.26 -4.53 27.63
N ILE A 534 15.58 -3.99 26.45
CA ILE A 534 16.88 -3.34 26.20
C ILE A 534 17.05 -2.12 27.11
N THR A 535 16.02 -1.31 27.28
CA THR A 535 16.07 -0.11 28.14
C THR A 535 16.35 -0.49 29.60
N LYS A 536 15.63 -1.48 30.13
CA LYS A 536 15.89 -2.03 31.48
C LYS A 536 17.31 -2.57 31.63
N ALA A 537 17.82 -3.31 30.63
CA ALA A 537 19.18 -3.85 30.69
C ALA A 537 20.26 -2.76 30.66
N VAL A 538 20.06 -1.70 29.87
CA VAL A 538 20.98 -0.55 29.82
C VAL A 538 20.92 0.26 31.11
N GLU A 539 19.74 0.47 31.67
CA GLU A 539 19.56 1.19 32.93
C GLU A 539 20.11 0.40 34.12
N GLY A 540 19.84 -0.90 34.20
CA GLY A 540 20.45 -1.78 35.21
C GLY A 540 21.97 -1.81 35.15
N LYS A 541 22.58 -1.70 33.96
CA LYS A 541 24.03 -1.54 33.83
C LYS A 541 24.54 -0.17 34.27
N LYS A 542 23.73 0.89 34.16
CA LYS A 542 24.09 2.24 34.60
C LYS A 542 23.98 2.38 36.11
N THR A 543 22.92 1.86 36.72
CA THR A 543 22.80 1.81 38.19
C THR A 543 23.90 0.93 38.77
N ALA A 544 24.12 -0.28 38.24
CA ALA A 544 25.23 -1.13 38.71
C ALA A 544 26.61 -0.46 38.59
N LYS A 545 26.88 0.29 37.51
CA LYS A 545 28.14 1.06 37.38
C LYS A 545 28.21 2.27 38.32
N ALA A 546 27.10 2.95 38.56
CA ALA A 546 27.03 4.07 39.52
C ALA A 546 27.21 3.56 40.96
N ASP A 547 26.58 2.43 41.29
CA ASP A 547 26.72 1.75 42.57
C ASP A 547 28.18 1.28 42.76
N SER A 548 28.77 0.63 41.74
CA SER A 548 30.19 0.24 41.75
C SER A 548 31.15 1.43 41.91
N ALA A 549 30.83 2.57 41.28
CA ALA A 549 31.64 3.78 41.39
C ALA A 549 31.49 4.44 42.78
N SER A 550 30.28 4.43 43.34
CA SER A 550 30.00 4.91 44.69
C SER A 550 30.63 4.02 45.76
N GLU A 551 30.69 2.70 45.53
CA GLU A 551 31.31 1.72 46.41
C GLU A 551 32.84 1.86 46.37
N LYS A 552 33.43 2.09 45.18
CA LYS A 552 34.86 2.45 45.05
C LYS A 552 35.20 3.79 45.70
N MET A 553 34.30 4.77 45.69
CA MET A 553 34.50 6.04 46.41
C MET A 553 34.35 5.87 47.94
N LYS A 554 33.48 4.98 48.42
CA LYS A 554 33.36 4.65 49.86
C LYS A 554 34.57 3.88 50.39
N VAL A 555 35.16 2.98 49.59
CA VAL A 555 36.41 2.27 49.95
C VAL A 555 37.61 3.23 50.00
N ALA A 556 37.63 4.28 49.18
CA ALA A 556 38.69 5.30 49.19
C ALA A 556 38.58 6.32 50.35
N GLN A 557 37.48 6.32 51.11
CA GLN A 557 37.24 7.25 52.23
C GLN A 557 37.42 6.64 53.63
N ASN A 558 37.84 5.38 53.74
CA ASN A 558 38.29 4.81 55.01
C ASN A 558 39.83 4.84 55.07
N PRO A 559 40.45 5.79 55.80
CA PRO A 559 41.89 5.76 56.02
C PRO A 559 42.18 4.69 57.08
N VAL A 560 42.63 3.51 56.65
CA VAL A 560 43.45 2.68 57.56
C VAL A 560 44.79 3.38 57.66
N ALA A 561 45.02 3.98 58.82
CA ALA A 561 46.31 4.57 59.16
C ALA A 561 47.40 3.50 59.05
N GLN A 562 48.38 3.73 58.18
CA GLN A 562 49.67 3.06 58.24
C GLN A 562 50.76 4.11 58.47
N PRO A 563 51.76 3.84 59.32
CA PRO A 563 52.80 4.80 59.64
C PRO A 563 53.71 5.04 58.44
N LEU A 564 54.17 6.29 58.33
CA LEU A 564 55.14 6.78 57.37
C LEU A 564 56.50 6.09 57.54
N GLU A 565 57.03 5.52 56.45
CA GLU A 565 58.47 5.37 56.25
C GLU A 565 58.92 6.16 55.00
N PRO A 566 60.09 6.82 55.03
CA PRO A 566 60.53 7.68 53.95
C PRO A 566 61.33 6.91 52.87
N ALA A 567 60.89 7.11 51.63
CA ALA A 567 61.65 7.22 50.39
C ALA A 567 62.88 6.32 50.14
N SER A 568 62.77 5.46 49.12
CA SER A 568 63.89 5.20 48.20
C SER A 568 63.42 5.36 46.75
N LYS A 569 64.06 6.30 46.04
CA LYS A 569 63.94 6.53 44.60
C LYS A 569 64.52 5.35 43.83
N THR A 570 63.82 4.83 42.81
CA THR A 570 64.39 4.60 41.46
C THR A 570 63.34 4.16 40.43
N PHE A 571 63.50 4.77 39.25
CA PHE A 571 63.01 4.42 37.91
C PHE A 571 62.69 2.94 37.63
N SER A 572 61.51 2.67 37.09
CA SER A 572 61.35 1.92 35.81
C SER A 572 59.89 1.99 35.36
N ALA A 573 59.60 3.03 34.60
CA ALA A 573 58.52 2.98 33.63
C ALA A 573 58.95 2.08 32.46
N PHE A 574 57.95 1.67 31.69
CA PHE A 574 58.03 1.15 30.32
C PHE A 574 58.36 -0.34 30.13
N GLY A 575 57.33 -1.07 29.70
CA GLY A 575 57.50 -2.25 28.86
C GLY A 575 56.76 -3.47 29.38
N ALA A 576 55.49 -3.63 29.01
CA ALA A 576 54.95 -4.94 28.68
C ALA A 576 53.60 -4.84 27.96
N TYR A 577 53.61 -5.12 26.66
CA TYR A 577 53.00 -6.33 26.06
C TYR A 577 51.46 -6.22 26.01
N LEU A 578 50.83 -5.80 24.90
CA LEU A 578 50.80 -6.51 23.60
C LEU A 578 50.89 -8.03 23.78
N ASN A 579 49.75 -8.62 24.13
CA ASN A 579 49.22 -9.82 23.49
C ASN A 579 47.69 -9.69 23.42
#